data_AF-A0A841LCB3-F1
#
_entry.id   AF-A0A841LCB3-F1
#
_cell.length_a   1.000
_cell.length_b   1.000
_cell.length_c   1.000
_cell.angle_alpha   90.00
_cell.angle_beta   90.00
_cell.angle_gamma   90.00
#
_symmetry.space_group_name_H-M   'P 1'
#
loop_
_entity.id
_entity.type
_entity.pdbx_description
1 polymer ?
#
loop_
_entity_poly.entity_id
_entity_poly.type
_entity_poly.pdbx_seq_one_letter_code
_entity_poly.pdbx_strand_id
1 'polypeptide(L)'
;MVPKSVILRKTTPAEASAHAIWTLRAALNVGALQCQYSPFLRTVKNYNEMLRHHSGDLARAQSTMVGHFRRHDGARALNSFDQYTTRTYNSFSTLDAQYSFCEAVGSAGRKLLLKQRGTLGDAAVELNPALRAALSQPPPLPAFDLSVLNGYAVPILVMEPEVEERRRRRR
;
A
#
# COMPACT_ATOMS: atom_id res chain seq x y z
N MET A 1 -10.56 1.72 -9.13
CA MET A 1 -10.03 0.48 -9.75
C MET A 1 -8.64 0.22 -9.18
N VAL A 2 -8.40 -0.96 -8.61
CA VAL A 2 -7.08 -1.30 -8.05
C VAL A 2 -6.11 -1.67 -9.17
N PRO A 3 -4.93 -1.03 -9.27
CA PRO A 3 -3.92 -1.42 -10.26
C PRO A 3 -3.52 -2.87 -10.06
N LYS A 4 -3.40 -3.64 -11.15
CA LYS A 4 -3.01 -5.06 -11.08
C LYS A 4 -1.56 -5.21 -10.59
N SER A 5 -1.30 -6.25 -9.81
CA SER A 5 0.07 -6.61 -9.43
C SER A 5 0.85 -7.10 -10.65
N VAL A 6 2.16 -6.86 -10.64
CA VAL A 6 3.05 -7.32 -11.71
C VAL A 6 3.31 -8.82 -11.55
N ILE A 7 3.21 -9.58 -12.65
CA ILE A 7 3.48 -11.01 -12.69
C ILE A 7 4.75 -11.26 -13.50
N LEU A 8 5.65 -12.07 -12.96
CA LEU A 8 6.91 -12.43 -13.63
C LEU A 8 6.74 -13.65 -14.55
N ARG A 9 7.60 -13.75 -15.56
CA ARG A 9 7.55 -14.81 -16.59
C ARG A 9 8.41 -16.00 -16.16
N LYS A 10 7.82 -17.19 -15.98
CA LYS A 10 8.54 -18.44 -15.68
C LYS A 10 9.59 -18.27 -14.56
N THR A 11 9.11 -18.08 -13.34
CA THR A 11 9.94 -17.84 -12.14
C THR A 11 10.44 -19.12 -11.50
N THR A 12 11.70 -19.11 -11.06
CA THR A 12 12.20 -20.09 -10.08
C THR A 12 11.72 -19.73 -8.66
N PRO A 13 11.81 -20.64 -7.67
CA PRO A 13 11.45 -20.32 -6.29
C PRO A 13 12.25 -19.14 -5.70
N ALA A 14 13.55 -19.05 -6.03
CA ALA A 14 14.39 -17.93 -5.60
C ALA A 14 13.95 -16.59 -6.23
N GLU A 15 13.56 -16.60 -7.51
CA GLU A 15 13.03 -15.42 -8.19
C GLU A 15 11.66 -15.01 -7.64
N ALA A 16 10.80 -15.98 -7.27
CA ALA A 16 9.51 -15.71 -6.64
C ALA A 16 9.68 -15.04 -5.26
N SER A 17 10.63 -15.51 -4.44
CA SER A 17 10.96 -14.88 -3.16
C SER A 17 11.56 -13.46 -3.36
N ALA A 18 12.47 -13.30 -4.32
CA ALA A 18 13.03 -11.99 -4.66
C ALA A 18 11.96 -11.01 -5.17
N HIS A 19 11.01 -11.49 -5.96
CA HIS A 19 9.84 -10.72 -6.40
C HIS A 19 8.96 -10.28 -5.23
N ALA A 20 8.70 -11.18 -4.27
CA ALA A 20 7.94 -10.85 -3.08
C ALA A 20 8.64 -9.74 -2.27
N ILE A 21 9.96 -9.85 -2.05
CA ILE A 21 10.76 -8.82 -1.37
C ILE A 21 10.66 -7.48 -2.10
N TRP A 22 10.82 -7.46 -3.43
CA TRP A 22 10.75 -6.22 -4.21
C TRP A 22 9.36 -5.58 -4.18
N THR A 23 8.32 -6.40 -4.19
CA THR A 23 6.92 -5.98 -4.07
C THR A 23 6.64 -5.36 -2.70
N LEU A 24 7.13 -5.99 -1.63
CA LEU A 24 7.03 -5.45 -0.26
C LEU A 24 7.76 -4.10 -0.14
N ARG A 25 8.98 -4.02 -0.69
CA ARG A 25 9.74 -2.76 -0.74
C ARG A 25 8.99 -1.65 -1.48
N ALA A 26 8.35 -1.97 -2.60
CA ALA A 26 7.56 -1.02 -3.37
C ALA A 26 6.36 -0.48 -2.57
N ALA A 27 5.61 -1.38 -1.91
CA ALA A 27 4.48 -0.98 -1.07
C ALA A 27 4.89 -0.02 0.06
N LEU A 28 5.98 -0.35 0.77
CA LEU A 28 6.49 0.48 1.86
C LEU A 28 7.04 1.83 1.37
N ASN A 29 7.66 1.88 0.19
CA ASN A 29 8.11 3.14 -0.38
C ASN A 29 6.93 4.04 -0.76
N VAL A 30 5.92 3.51 -1.46
CA VAL A 30 4.72 4.26 -1.83
C VAL A 30 4.01 4.79 -0.58
N GLY A 31 3.87 3.96 0.46
CA GLY A 31 3.29 4.43 1.71
C GLY A 31 4.16 5.41 2.51
N ALA A 32 5.50 5.35 2.38
CA ALA A 32 6.37 6.38 2.93
C ALA A 32 6.15 7.74 2.25
N LEU A 33 5.78 7.76 0.97
CA LEU A 33 5.47 8.99 0.24
C LEU A 33 4.04 9.48 0.52
N GLN A 34 3.04 8.60 0.46
CA GLN A 34 1.62 8.97 0.45
C GLN A 34 0.98 9.05 1.84
N CYS A 35 1.48 8.31 2.84
CA CYS A 35 0.83 8.17 4.15
C CYS A 35 1.40 9.11 5.23
N GLN A 36 1.99 10.24 4.84
CA GLN A 36 2.66 11.17 5.75
C GLN A 36 1.70 12.08 6.52
N TYR A 37 0.40 12.02 6.22
CA TYR A 37 -0.63 12.78 6.94
C TYR A 37 -0.75 12.40 8.43
N SER A 38 -0.30 11.19 8.82
CA SER A 38 -0.36 10.72 10.21
C SER A 38 1.03 10.32 10.72
N PRO A 39 1.60 11.05 11.69
CA PRO A 39 2.90 10.70 12.27
C PRO A 39 2.85 9.38 13.05
N PHE A 40 1.67 8.94 13.50
CA PHE A 40 1.50 7.67 14.23
C PHE A 40 1.86 6.45 13.36
N LEU A 41 1.62 6.52 12.05
CA LEU A 41 1.94 5.43 11.13
C LEU A 41 3.45 5.21 10.98
N ARG A 42 4.25 6.26 11.23
CA ARG A 42 5.73 6.25 11.16
C ARG A 42 6.27 5.65 9.84
N THR A 43 5.54 5.82 8.73
CA THR A 43 5.85 5.12 7.46
C THR A 43 7.24 5.43 6.93
N VAL A 44 7.64 6.71 6.91
CA VAL A 44 8.99 7.14 6.48
C VAL A 44 10.08 6.52 7.35
N LYS A 45 9.95 6.61 8.68
CA LYS A 45 10.93 6.04 9.62
C LYS A 45 11.02 4.53 9.46
N ASN A 46 9.88 3.83 9.47
CA ASN A 46 9.85 2.38 9.38
C ASN A 46 10.42 1.88 8.04
N TYR A 47 10.16 2.59 6.94
CA TYR A 47 10.75 2.27 5.64
C TYR A 47 12.27 2.40 5.65
N ASN A 48 12.80 3.52 6.13
CA ASN A 48 14.25 3.75 6.18
C ASN A 48 14.97 2.76 7.10
N GLU A 49 14.38 2.43 8.25
CA GLU A 49 14.92 1.41 9.15
C GLU A 49 14.85 0.00 8.54
N MET A 50 13.78 -0.34 7.82
CA MET A 50 13.69 -1.60 7.07
C MET A 50 14.80 -1.70 6.02
N LEU A 51 15.06 -0.62 5.26
CA LEU A 51 16.15 -0.58 4.28
C LEU A 51 17.52 -0.83 4.92
N ARG A 52 17.77 -0.23 6.08
CA ARG A 52 19.04 -0.40 6.81
C ARG A 52 19.16 -1.80 7.41
N HIS A 53 18.13 -2.29 8.08
CA HIS A 53 18.16 -3.55 8.81
C HIS A 53 18.23 -4.77 7.89
N HIS A 54 17.56 -4.72 6.74
CA HIS A 54 17.47 -5.81 5.76
C HIS A 54 18.23 -5.54 4.45
N SER A 55 19.24 -4.67 4.46
CA SER A 55 20.01 -4.28 3.27
C SER A 55 20.60 -5.48 2.51
N GLY A 56 21.05 -6.52 3.22
CA GLY A 56 21.59 -7.74 2.62
C GLY A 56 20.54 -8.57 1.87
N ASP A 57 19.32 -8.68 2.41
CA ASP A 57 18.22 -9.37 1.72
C ASP A 57 17.78 -8.59 0.48
N LEU A 58 17.70 -7.27 0.59
CA LEU A 58 17.36 -6.38 -0.52
C LEU A 58 18.37 -6.46 -1.66
N ALA A 59 19.67 -6.44 -1.34
CA ALA A 59 20.74 -6.55 -2.34
C ALA A 59 20.71 -7.90 -3.06
N ARG A 60 20.51 -9.01 -2.31
CA ARG A 60 20.33 -10.34 -2.91
C ARG A 60 19.11 -10.41 -3.81
N ALA A 61 17.96 -9.90 -3.34
CA ALA A 61 16.73 -9.86 -4.13
C ALA A 61 16.94 -9.06 -5.43
N GLN A 62 17.60 -7.90 -5.36
CA GLN A 62 17.93 -7.10 -6.55
C GLN A 62 18.77 -7.90 -7.54
N SER A 63 19.85 -8.53 -7.07
CA SER A 63 20.74 -9.34 -7.93
C SER A 63 19.99 -10.49 -8.59
N THR A 64 19.16 -11.21 -7.84
CA THR A 64 18.32 -12.29 -8.37
C THR A 64 17.34 -11.78 -9.43
N MET A 65 16.71 -10.64 -9.19
CA MET A 65 15.78 -10.03 -10.15
C MET A 65 16.50 -9.57 -11.43
N VAL A 66 17.67 -8.95 -11.32
CA VAL A 66 18.49 -8.61 -12.49
C VAL A 66 18.90 -9.87 -13.25
N GLY A 67 19.23 -10.96 -12.53
CA GLY A 67 19.50 -12.28 -13.12
C GLY A 67 18.32 -12.84 -13.90
N HIS A 68 17.09 -12.72 -13.38
CA HIS A 68 15.86 -13.09 -14.08
C HIS A 68 15.73 -12.35 -15.40
N PHE A 69 15.88 -11.02 -15.39
CA PHE A 69 15.77 -10.22 -16.62
C PHE A 69 16.94 -10.44 -17.59
N ARG A 70 18.14 -10.78 -17.10
CA ARG A 70 19.26 -11.21 -17.95
C ARG A 70 18.93 -12.51 -18.68
N ARG A 71 18.33 -13.48 -17.99
CA ARG A 71 17.92 -14.76 -18.58
C ARG A 71 16.86 -14.61 -19.68
N HIS A 72 15.95 -13.65 -19.56
CA HIS A 72 14.84 -13.47 -20.50
C HIS A 72 15.07 -12.40 -21.57
N ASP A 73 15.76 -11.31 -21.25
CA ASP A 73 15.86 -10.13 -22.13
C ASP A 73 17.31 -9.78 -22.52
N GLY A 74 18.31 -10.54 -22.04
CA GLY A 74 19.71 -10.41 -22.42
C GLY A 74 20.29 -9.02 -22.17
N ALA A 75 20.79 -8.38 -23.23
CA ALA A 75 21.38 -7.03 -23.15
C ALA A 75 20.41 -5.95 -22.64
N ARG A 76 19.09 -6.17 -22.76
CA ARG A 76 18.05 -5.22 -22.30
C ARG A 76 17.65 -5.42 -20.84
N ALA A 77 18.31 -6.32 -20.11
CA ALA A 77 17.91 -6.72 -18.76
C ALA A 77 17.73 -5.57 -17.78
N LEU A 78 18.63 -4.59 -17.79
CA LEU A 78 18.55 -3.44 -16.87
C LEU A 78 17.31 -2.59 -17.18
N ASN A 79 17.08 -2.25 -18.45
CA ASN A 79 15.88 -1.51 -18.86
C ASN A 79 14.59 -2.29 -18.52
N SER A 80 14.56 -3.61 -18.77
CA SER A 80 13.41 -4.45 -18.39
C SER A 80 13.18 -4.45 -16.87
N PHE A 81 14.26 -4.51 -16.08
CA PHE A 81 14.18 -4.46 -14.62
C PHE A 81 13.69 -3.10 -14.11
N ASP A 82 14.10 -2.00 -14.74
CA ASP A 82 13.65 -0.65 -14.41
C ASP A 82 12.16 -0.46 -14.74
N GLN A 83 11.71 -0.96 -15.89
CA GLN A 83 10.29 -0.99 -16.26
C GLN A 83 9.48 -1.84 -15.29
N TYR A 84 9.98 -3.02 -14.93
CA TYR A 84 9.37 -3.86 -13.90
C TYR A 84 9.26 -3.11 -12.57
N THR A 85 10.34 -2.49 -12.11
CA THR A 85 10.37 -1.74 -10.85
C THR A 85 9.33 -0.62 -10.87
N THR A 86 9.30 0.16 -11.95
CA THR A 86 8.31 1.24 -12.14
C THR A 86 6.88 0.72 -12.09
N ARG A 87 6.57 -0.36 -12.82
CA ARG A 87 5.24 -0.98 -12.80
C ARG A 87 4.87 -1.51 -11.41
N THR A 88 5.81 -2.10 -10.68
CA THR A 88 5.58 -2.63 -9.34
C THR A 88 5.23 -1.50 -8.35
N TYR A 89 5.91 -0.36 -8.43
CA TYR A 89 5.59 0.82 -7.62
C TYR A 89 4.23 1.43 -7.98
N ASN A 90 3.98 1.59 -9.29
CA ASN A 90 2.71 2.08 -9.79
C ASN A 90 1.55 1.14 -9.40
N SER A 91 1.81 -0.17 -9.22
CA SER A 91 0.77 -1.12 -8.79
C SER A 91 0.20 -0.85 -7.40
N PHE A 92 0.92 -0.11 -6.54
CA PHE A 92 0.47 0.34 -5.22
C PHE A 92 0.00 1.80 -5.21
N SER A 93 0.25 2.54 -6.28
CA SER A 93 -0.13 3.95 -6.37
C SER A 93 -1.62 4.07 -6.67
N THR A 94 -2.42 4.30 -5.64
CA THR A 94 -3.86 4.61 -5.78
C THR A 94 -4.08 6.10 -5.59
N LEU A 95 -4.99 6.70 -6.37
CA LEU A 95 -5.30 8.14 -6.32
C LEU A 95 -5.76 8.59 -4.93
N ASP A 96 -6.45 7.74 -4.18
CA ASP A 96 -7.09 8.12 -2.89
C ASP A 96 -6.34 7.65 -1.64
N ALA A 97 -5.04 7.33 -1.73
CA ALA A 97 -4.17 6.92 -0.60
C ALA A 97 -4.96 6.24 0.54
N GLN A 98 -5.57 5.09 0.23
CA GLN A 98 -6.64 4.55 1.08
C GLN A 98 -6.15 4.40 2.52
N TYR A 99 -6.93 4.91 3.48
CA TYR A 99 -6.59 4.84 4.91
C TYR A 99 -6.21 3.41 5.32
N SER A 100 -6.95 2.42 4.83
CA SER A 100 -6.69 0.99 4.97
C SER A 100 -5.29 0.58 4.49
N PHE A 101 -4.84 1.05 3.32
CA PHE A 101 -3.48 0.81 2.82
C PHE A 101 -2.43 1.45 3.72
N CYS A 102 -2.64 2.70 4.15
CA CYS A 102 -1.70 3.40 5.02
C CYS A 102 -1.54 2.75 6.40
N GLU A 103 -2.64 2.28 7.00
CA GLU A 103 -2.60 1.48 8.22
C GLU A 103 -1.87 0.15 8.02
N ALA A 104 -2.16 -0.56 6.91
CA ALA A 104 -1.50 -1.81 6.57
C ALA A 104 0.01 -1.65 6.38
N VAL A 105 0.45 -0.60 5.68
CA VAL A 105 1.87 -0.25 5.51
C VAL A 105 2.52 0.09 6.85
N GLY A 106 1.87 0.93 7.67
CA GLY A 106 2.40 1.30 8.99
C GLY A 106 2.53 0.08 9.92
N SER A 107 1.58 -0.85 9.87
CA SER A 107 1.63 -2.14 10.58
C SER A 107 2.74 -3.04 10.05
N ALA A 108 2.81 -3.26 8.73
CA ALA A 108 3.83 -4.06 8.07
C ALA A 108 5.25 -3.53 8.37
N GLY A 109 5.46 -2.23 8.26
CA GLY A 109 6.73 -1.58 8.56
C GLY A 109 7.21 -1.87 9.98
N ARG A 110 6.32 -1.78 10.99
CA ARG A 110 6.65 -2.13 12.38
C ARG A 110 7.00 -3.61 12.54
N LYS A 111 6.21 -4.51 11.94
CA LYS A 111 6.47 -5.96 12.00
C LYS A 111 7.84 -6.31 11.43
N LEU A 112 8.24 -5.67 10.34
CA LEU A 112 9.53 -5.94 9.67
C LEU A 112 10.75 -5.55 10.49
N LEU A 113 10.63 -4.56 11.37
CA LEU A 113 11.72 -4.19 12.30
C LEU A 113 11.97 -5.27 13.37
N LEU A 114 10.96 -6.12 13.62
CA LEU A 114 11.06 -7.23 14.57
C LEU A 114 11.53 -8.53 13.91
N LYS A 115 11.52 -8.61 12.57
CA LYS A 115 11.98 -9.80 11.84
C LYS A 115 13.51 -9.87 11.86
N GLN A 116 14.04 -11.09 11.91
CA GLN A 116 15.47 -11.34 11.84
C GLN A 116 16.02 -11.02 10.44
N ARG A 117 17.31 -10.68 10.36
CA ARG A 117 17.97 -10.49 9.08
C ARG A 117 18.07 -11.84 8.37
N GLY A 118 17.89 -11.85 7.05
CA GLY A 118 17.85 -13.10 6.27
C GLY A 118 16.45 -13.67 6.07
N THR A 119 15.45 -13.21 6.84
CA THR A 119 14.06 -13.73 6.78
C THR A 119 13.10 -12.78 6.06
N LEU A 120 13.61 -11.78 5.32
CA LEU A 120 12.76 -10.81 4.63
C LEU A 120 11.88 -11.46 3.54
N GLY A 121 12.37 -12.54 2.91
CA GLY A 121 11.61 -13.31 1.92
C GLY A 121 10.30 -13.87 2.49
N ASP A 122 10.39 -14.55 3.63
CA ASP A 122 9.22 -15.15 4.29
C ASP A 122 8.24 -14.07 4.75
N ALA A 123 8.76 -12.99 5.33
CA ALA A 123 7.95 -11.84 5.73
C ALA A 123 7.26 -11.17 4.54
N ALA A 124 7.91 -11.14 3.37
CA ALA A 124 7.30 -10.57 2.16
C ALA A 124 6.17 -11.44 1.63
N VAL A 125 6.33 -12.77 1.64
CA VAL A 125 5.26 -13.71 1.27
C VAL A 125 4.07 -13.58 2.23
N GLU A 126 4.34 -13.43 3.54
CA GLU A 126 3.32 -13.23 4.57
C GLU A 126 2.54 -11.91 4.40
N LEU A 127 3.24 -10.80 4.18
CA LEU A 127 2.66 -9.45 4.29
C LEU A 127 2.04 -8.92 2.98
N ASN A 128 2.55 -9.34 1.82
CA ASN A 128 2.09 -8.83 0.53
C ASN A 128 0.58 -9.01 0.29
N PRO A 129 -0.05 -10.18 0.58
CA PRO A 129 -1.49 -10.35 0.39
C PRO A 129 -2.33 -9.32 1.15
N ALA A 130 -1.98 -9.04 2.42
CA ALA A 130 -2.68 -8.05 3.23
C ALA A 130 -2.51 -6.63 2.68
N LEU A 131 -1.29 -6.26 2.26
CA LEU A 131 -1.02 -4.96 1.64
C LEU A 131 -1.80 -4.78 0.33
N ARG A 132 -1.96 -5.84 -0.45
CA ARG A 132 -2.74 -5.83 -1.69
C ARG A 132 -4.24 -5.73 -1.43
N ALA A 133 -4.76 -6.49 -0.47
CA ALA A 133 -6.16 -6.44 -0.08
C ALA A 133 -6.56 -5.05 0.43
N ALA A 134 -5.67 -4.38 1.16
CA ALA A 134 -5.88 -3.03 1.68
C ALA A 134 -6.06 -1.95 0.60
N LEU A 135 -5.65 -2.21 -0.66
CA LEU A 135 -5.89 -1.29 -1.79
C LEU A 135 -7.32 -1.35 -2.34
N SER A 136 -8.14 -2.30 -1.90
CA SER A 136 -9.54 -2.44 -2.32
C SER A 136 -10.53 -2.18 -1.20
N GLN A 137 -10.03 -1.98 0.03
CA GLN A 137 -10.89 -1.82 1.19
C GLN A 137 -11.30 -0.35 1.30
N PRO A 138 -12.60 -0.02 1.21
CA PRO A 138 -13.04 1.32 1.55
C PRO A 138 -12.54 1.66 2.96
N PRO A 139 -12.27 2.95 3.27
CA PRO A 139 -11.99 3.33 4.64
C PRO A 139 -13.08 2.72 5.52
N PRO A 140 -12.74 2.13 6.69
CA PRO A 140 -13.78 1.69 7.60
C PRO A 140 -14.67 2.91 7.80
N LEU A 141 -15.92 2.81 7.36
CA LEU A 141 -16.90 3.81 7.75
C LEU A 141 -16.77 3.88 9.27
N PRO A 142 -16.76 5.08 9.89
CA PRO A 142 -17.05 5.12 11.31
C PRO A 142 -18.25 4.20 11.51
N ALA A 143 -18.15 3.27 12.45
CA ALA A 143 -19.28 2.45 12.84
C ALA A 143 -20.32 3.38 13.48
N PHE A 144 -20.92 4.27 12.70
CA PHE A 144 -22.28 4.70 12.89
C PHE A 144 -23.09 3.46 12.57
N ASP A 145 -23.14 2.59 13.56
CA ASP A 145 -24.20 1.64 13.67
C ASP A 145 -25.50 2.45 13.76
N LEU A 146 -26.14 2.69 12.61
CA LEU A 146 -27.42 3.37 12.53
C LEU A 146 -28.50 2.57 13.29
N SER A 147 -28.25 1.30 13.67
CA SER A 147 -29.16 0.57 14.57
C SER A 147 -29.15 1.13 15.99
N VAL A 148 -28.06 1.80 16.43
CA VAL A 148 -28.02 2.56 17.69
C VAL A 148 -28.87 3.83 17.60
N LEU A 149 -29.06 4.40 16.40
CA LEU A 149 -29.99 5.51 16.19
C LEU A 149 -31.46 5.06 16.13
N ASN A 150 -31.74 3.77 15.96
CA ASN A 150 -33.11 3.26 16.00
C ASN A 150 -33.70 3.21 17.43
N GLY A 151 -32.86 3.41 18.46
CA GLY A 151 -33.26 3.50 19.87
C GLY A 151 -33.38 4.93 20.42
N TYR A 152 -32.90 5.93 19.68
CA TYR A 152 -33.00 7.33 20.05
C TYR A 152 -33.48 8.10 18.83
N ALA A 153 -34.80 8.31 18.76
CA ALA A 153 -35.38 9.35 17.94
C ALA A 153 -34.83 10.71 18.43
N VAL A 154 -33.63 11.07 17.97
CA VAL A 154 -33.16 12.44 18.03
C VAL A 154 -34.05 13.17 17.03
N PRO A 155 -34.88 14.14 17.45
CA PRO A 155 -35.59 14.96 16.49
C PRO A 155 -34.51 15.64 15.65
N ILE A 156 -34.47 15.29 14.37
CA ILE A 156 -33.73 16.06 13.38
C ILE A 156 -34.34 17.44 13.47
N LEU A 157 -33.62 18.39 14.07
CA LEU A 157 -33.92 19.79 13.93
C LEU A 157 -33.66 20.08 12.45
N VAL A 158 -34.69 19.89 11.64
CA VAL A 158 -34.71 20.34 10.25
C VAL A 158 -34.48 21.83 10.34
N MET A 159 -33.27 22.26 9.97
CA MET A 159 -32.99 23.66 9.76
C MET A 159 -33.86 24.06 8.56
N GLU A 160 -35.00 24.70 8.84
CA GLU A 160 -35.94 25.15 7.82
C GLU A 160 -35.21 26.01 6.78
N PRO A 161 -35.53 25.88 5.48
CA PRO A 161 -34.96 26.74 4.46
C PRO A 161 -35.69 28.10 4.49
N GLU A 162 -35.37 28.97 5.44
CA GLU A 162 -35.90 30.34 5.51
C GLU A 162 -35.23 31.29 4.47
N VAL A 163 -34.99 30.81 3.25
CA VAL A 163 -34.31 31.59 2.18
C VAL A 163 -35.17 31.71 0.91
N GLU A 164 -36.11 30.80 0.65
CA GLU A 164 -36.87 30.79 -0.60
C GLU A 164 -38.03 31.81 -0.61
N GLU A 165 -38.63 32.13 0.53
CA GLU A 165 -39.83 32.98 0.58
C GLU A 165 -39.54 34.50 0.48
N ARG A 166 -38.33 34.95 0.89
CA ARG A 166 -37.91 36.36 0.71
C ARG A 166 -37.60 36.73 -0.74
N ARG A 167 -37.33 35.76 -1.62
CA ARG A 167 -37.09 36.02 -3.05
C ARG A 167 -38.39 36.17 -3.86
N ARG A 168 -39.50 35.59 -3.41
CA ARG A 168 -40.81 35.72 -4.10
C ARG A 168 -41.56 37.00 -3.77
N ARG A 169 -41.33 37.62 -2.61
CA ARG A 169 -41.93 38.92 -2.24
C ARG A 169 -41.22 40.16 -2.80
N ARG A 170 -40.13 39.97 -3.57
CA ARG A 170 -39.38 41.04 -4.26
C ARG A 170 -39.48 40.94 -5.79
N ARG A 171 -40.51 40.27 -6.31
CA ARG A 171 -40.92 40.32 -7.72
C ARG A 171 -42.35 40.77 -7.82
#